data_AF-A0A7T4YG68-F1
#
_entry.id   AF-A0A7T4YG68-F1
#
_cell.length_a   1.000
_cell.length_b   1.000
_cell.length_c   1.000
_cell.angle_alpha   90.00
_cell.angle_beta   90.00
_cell.angle_gamma   90.00
#
_symmetry.space_group_name_H-M   'P 1'
#
loop_
_entity.id
_entity.type
_entity.pdbx_description
1 polymer ?
#
loop_
_entity_poly.entity_id
_entity_poly.type
_entity_poly.pdbx_seq_one_letter_code
_entity_poly.pdbx_strand_id
1 'polypeptide(L)'
;MDDKRRTEPKFRDEELQEAVDRIQIFWERYGSSVMIFITVLFLGIAAYTFVTKNAANKHENSWGDLASAANPAGLQNLAAETGNSTVRILAILRSGDGFLAEGSIPPTDEVTQEALDQKLKDAAAAYSKVLSLTKVPEFTANAQLGLAAVAESQSDWAAAKGYYEQAILAADLAELTAIKEQAEARIELLPQIESKIEFAPETALPTMGTPDATAAPTKTATPADTTASPAPIIEPAPAENQ
;
A
#
# COMPACT_ATOMS: atom_id res chain seq x y z
N MET A 1 11.79 75.49 31.01
CA MET A 1 12.62 74.48 31.68
C MET A 1 11.65 73.56 32.40
N ASP A 2 11.18 72.55 31.67
CA ASP A 2 10.17 71.60 32.13
C ASP A 2 10.83 70.47 32.92
N ASP A 3 10.65 70.49 34.24
CA ASP A 3 11.15 69.46 35.15
C ASP A 3 10.16 68.28 35.16
N LYS A 4 10.28 67.39 34.16
CA LYS A 4 9.60 66.09 34.11
C LYS A 4 10.16 65.17 35.21
N ARG A 5 9.75 65.40 36.46
CA ARG A 5 9.98 64.44 37.54
C ARG A 5 9.06 63.25 37.33
N ARG A 6 9.61 62.20 36.72
CA ARG A 6 9.03 60.85 36.75
C ARG A 6 8.89 60.46 38.23
N THR A 7 7.68 60.57 38.77
CA THR A 7 7.27 59.83 39.96
C THR A 7 7.32 58.36 39.57
N GLU A 8 8.43 57.70 39.89
CA GLU A 8 8.49 56.24 39.87
C GLU A 8 7.31 55.74 40.69
N PRO A 9 6.40 54.94 40.09
CA PRO A 9 5.32 54.37 40.86
C PRO A 9 5.98 53.44 41.89
N LYS A 10 5.97 53.85 43.16
CA LYS A 10 6.17 52.93 44.28
C LYS A 10 5.01 51.94 44.25
N PHE A 11 5.08 50.96 43.34
CA PHE A 11 4.43 49.67 43.52
C PHE A 11 5.20 49.00 44.67
N ARG A 12 4.91 49.39 45.92
CA ARG A 12 3.91 48.76 46.80
C ARG A 12 4.38 47.39 47.28
N ASP A 13 5.50 47.39 47.99
CA ASP A 13 5.97 46.24 48.76
C ASP A 13 4.85 45.71 49.69
N GLU A 14 4.01 46.61 50.21
CA GLU A 14 2.85 46.28 51.06
C GLU A 14 1.75 45.49 50.29
N GLU A 15 1.46 45.83 49.03
CA GLU A 15 0.47 45.07 48.23
C GLU A 15 1.00 43.70 47.82
N LEU A 16 2.32 43.61 47.59
CA LEU A 16 2.98 42.37 47.24
C LEU A 16 2.98 41.40 48.44
N GLN A 17 3.20 41.91 49.65
CA GLN A 17 3.06 41.13 50.89
C GLN A 17 1.61 40.68 51.12
N GLU A 18 0.63 41.58 50.99
CA GLU A 18 -0.78 41.22 51.17
C GLU A 18 -1.26 40.20 50.11
N ALA A 19 -0.74 40.28 48.88
CA ALA A 19 -1.01 39.29 47.84
C ALA A 19 -0.40 37.92 48.18
N VAL A 20 0.84 37.88 48.68
CA VAL A 20 1.50 36.64 49.11
C VAL A 20 0.75 35.99 50.28
N ASP A 21 0.34 36.76 51.29
CA ASP A 21 -0.40 36.23 52.45
C ASP A 21 -1.77 35.66 52.03
N ARG A 22 -2.48 36.34 51.12
CA ARG A 22 -3.75 35.84 50.56
C ARG A 22 -3.55 34.51 49.82
N ILE A 23 -2.47 34.38 49.05
CA ILE A 23 -2.13 33.13 48.35
C ILE A 23 -1.78 32.04 49.35
N GLN A 24 -1.04 32.35 50.42
CA GLN A 24 -0.68 31.39 51.45
C GLN A 24 -1.91 30.86 52.18
N ILE A 25 -2.82 31.74 52.63
CA ILE A 25 -4.07 31.34 53.30
C ILE A 25 -4.95 30.50 52.37
N PHE A 26 -5.00 30.86 51.07
CA PHE A 26 -5.70 30.05 50.07
C PHE A 26 -5.07 28.66 49.94
N TRP A 27 -3.75 28.56 49.88
CA TRP A 27 -3.02 27.30 49.78
C TRP A 27 -3.16 26.43 51.03
N GLU A 28 -3.14 27.01 52.23
CA GLU A 28 -3.37 26.26 53.46
C GLU A 28 -4.80 25.69 53.51
N ARG A 29 -5.78 26.44 53.00
CA ARG A 29 -7.20 26.03 53.00
C ARG A 29 -7.57 25.06 51.88
N TYR A 30 -7.07 25.28 50.66
CA TYR A 30 -7.49 24.57 49.45
C TYR A 30 -6.37 23.79 48.76
N GLY A 31 -5.13 23.90 49.23
CA GLY A 31 -3.96 23.34 48.55
C GLY A 31 -4.06 21.85 48.29
N SER A 32 -4.57 21.08 49.26
CA SER A 32 -4.80 19.64 49.07
C SER A 32 -5.80 19.35 47.93
N SER A 33 -6.94 20.04 47.91
CA SER A 33 -7.95 19.88 46.84
C SER A 33 -7.42 20.33 45.48
N VAL A 34 -6.66 21.43 45.42
CA VAL A 34 -6.03 21.93 44.19
C VAL A 34 -5.01 20.92 43.67
N MET A 35 -4.16 20.34 44.53
CA MET A 35 -3.19 19.31 44.13
C MET A 35 -3.86 18.03 43.60
N ILE A 36 -4.97 17.60 44.22
CA ILE A 36 -5.74 16.45 43.72
C ILE A 36 -6.30 16.75 42.33
N PHE A 37 -6.90 17.93 42.13
CA PHE A 37 -7.45 18.33 40.84
C PHE A 37 -6.36 18.37 39.75
N ILE A 38 -5.22 19.00 40.05
CA ILE A 38 -4.08 19.07 39.14
C ILE A 38 -3.57 17.65 38.81
N THR A 39 -3.47 16.77 39.80
CA THR A 39 -3.01 15.38 39.58
C THR A 39 -3.96 14.62 38.67
N VAL A 40 -5.27 14.70 38.91
CA VAL A 40 -6.29 14.06 38.06
C VAL A 40 -6.23 14.62 36.63
N LEU A 41 -6.05 15.93 36.48
CA LEU A 41 -5.90 16.58 35.18
C LEU A 41 -4.66 16.06 34.43
N PHE A 42 -3.50 15.98 35.10
CA PHE A 42 -2.28 15.42 34.51
C PHE A 42 -2.42 13.95 34.12
N LEU A 43 -3.05 13.13 34.95
CA LEU A 43 -3.33 11.72 34.63
C LEU A 43 -4.27 11.60 33.42
N GLY A 44 -5.28 12.47 33.32
CA GLY A 44 -6.18 12.53 32.17
C GLY A 44 -5.43 12.88 30.87
N ILE A 45 -4.57 13.89 30.91
CA ILE A 45 -3.73 14.29 29.76
C ILE A 45 -2.74 13.18 29.40
N ALA A 46 -2.11 12.53 30.37
CA ALA A 46 -1.19 11.42 30.15
C ALA A 46 -1.89 10.22 29.50
N ALA A 47 -3.07 9.84 29.98
CA ALA A 47 -3.86 8.77 29.39
C ALA A 47 -4.31 9.11 27.96
N TYR A 48 -4.76 10.35 27.73
CA TYR A 48 -5.16 10.82 26.40
C TYR A 48 -3.99 10.82 25.40
N THR A 49 -2.83 11.34 25.81
CA THR A 49 -1.63 11.36 24.98
C THR A 49 -1.08 9.96 24.72
N PHE A 50 -1.19 9.05 25.69
CA PHE A 50 -0.80 7.64 25.50
C PHE A 50 -1.70 6.94 24.48
N VAL A 51 -3.02 7.12 24.57
CA VAL A 51 -3.98 6.50 23.63
C VAL A 51 -3.78 7.05 22.22
N THR A 52 -3.64 8.37 22.07
CA THR A 52 -3.44 9.00 20.75
C THR A 52 -2.11 8.61 20.11
N LYS A 53 -1.00 8.57 20.88
CA LYS A 53 0.29 8.07 20.39
C LYS A 53 0.22 6.59 20.01
N ASN A 54 -0.44 5.76 20.81
CA ASN A 54 -0.58 4.34 20.50
C ASN A 54 -1.43 4.12 19.23
N ALA A 55 -2.48 4.92 19.02
CA ALA A 55 -3.27 4.89 17.79
C ALA A 55 -2.45 5.32 16.56
N ALA A 56 -1.66 6.39 16.68
CA ALA A 56 -0.77 6.86 15.62
C ALA A 56 0.32 5.82 15.27
N ASN A 57 0.96 5.24 16.29
CA ASN A 57 1.98 4.19 16.09
C ASN A 57 1.37 2.94 15.43
N LYS A 58 0.17 2.51 15.84
CA LYS A 58 -0.53 1.39 15.19
C LYS A 58 -0.84 1.69 13.72
N HIS A 59 -1.23 2.93 13.42
CA HIS A 59 -1.48 3.37 12.06
C HIS A 59 -0.19 3.30 11.23
N GLU A 60 0.91 3.87 11.70
CA GLU A 60 2.22 3.86 11.03
C GLU A 60 2.76 2.44 10.85
N ASN A 61 2.73 1.61 11.90
CA ASN A 61 3.14 0.21 11.84
C ASN A 61 2.33 -0.56 10.80
N SER A 62 1.01 -0.36 10.72
CA SER A 62 0.17 -1.05 9.72
C SER A 62 0.59 -0.72 8.28
N TRP A 63 1.04 0.51 8.03
CA TRP A 63 1.57 0.89 6.70
C TRP A 63 2.95 0.28 6.44
N GLY A 64 3.81 0.21 7.45
CA GLY A 64 5.09 -0.50 7.38
C GLY A 64 4.92 -2.00 7.10
N ASP A 65 3.96 -2.63 7.78
CA ASP A 65 3.61 -4.04 7.58
C ASP A 65 3.05 -4.27 6.17
N LEU A 66 2.19 -3.37 5.66
CA LEU A 66 1.69 -3.45 4.29
C LEU A 66 2.79 -3.31 3.24
N ALA A 67 3.80 -2.48 3.51
CA ALA A 67 4.92 -2.28 2.59
C ALA A 67 5.90 -3.47 2.59
N SER A 68 6.03 -4.18 3.72
CA SER A 68 6.93 -5.32 3.86
C SER A 68 6.31 -6.66 3.46
N ALA A 69 4.98 -6.79 3.52
CA ALA A 69 4.27 -7.98 3.10
C ALA A 69 4.29 -8.14 1.57
N ALA A 70 5.03 -9.14 1.08
CA ALA A 70 5.15 -9.44 -0.35
C ALA A 70 4.29 -10.63 -0.81
N ASN A 71 3.92 -11.55 0.09
CA ASN A 71 3.18 -12.75 -0.27
C ASN A 71 1.65 -12.58 -0.06
N PRO A 72 0.80 -13.21 -0.89
CA PRO A 72 -0.65 -13.05 -0.79
C PRO A 72 -1.23 -13.47 0.57
N ALA A 73 -0.74 -14.57 1.14
CA ALA A 73 -1.22 -15.09 2.43
C ALA A 73 -0.92 -14.13 3.60
N GLY A 74 0.27 -13.54 3.63
CA GLY A 74 0.69 -12.56 4.63
C GLY A 74 -0.11 -11.27 4.53
N LEU A 75 -0.44 -10.84 3.32
CA LEU A 75 -1.36 -9.71 3.11
C LEU A 75 -2.78 -10.01 3.63
N GLN A 76 -3.29 -11.24 3.46
CA GLN A 76 -4.57 -11.64 4.05
C GLN A 76 -4.54 -11.65 5.58
N ASN A 77 -3.44 -12.14 6.18
CA ASN A 77 -3.25 -12.11 7.64
C ASN A 77 -3.20 -10.66 8.16
N LEU A 78 -2.41 -9.79 7.51
CA LEU A 78 -2.36 -8.37 7.83
C LEU A 78 -3.75 -7.72 7.77
N ALA A 79 -4.54 -8.04 6.73
CA ALA A 79 -5.89 -7.52 6.60
C ALA A 79 -6.82 -7.95 7.76
N ALA A 80 -6.64 -9.16 8.29
CA ALA A 80 -7.41 -9.67 9.42
C ALA A 80 -7.00 -9.02 10.75
N GLU A 81 -5.72 -8.71 10.92
CA GLU A 81 -5.15 -8.17 12.17
C GLU A 81 -5.24 -6.65 12.28
N THR A 82 -5.12 -5.93 11.16
CA THR A 82 -5.08 -4.47 11.18
C THR A 82 -6.43 -3.86 11.59
N GLY A 83 -6.38 -2.87 12.48
CA GLY A 83 -7.52 -2.02 12.82
C GLY A 83 -7.77 -0.90 11.81
N ASN A 84 -6.86 -0.68 10.86
CA ASN A 84 -6.98 0.36 9.84
C ASN A 84 -7.75 -0.16 8.62
N SER A 85 -8.93 0.39 8.37
CA SER A 85 -9.81 -0.03 7.27
C SER A 85 -9.17 0.14 5.89
N THR A 86 -8.42 1.23 5.67
CA THR A 86 -7.74 1.49 4.39
C THR A 86 -6.63 0.49 4.14
N VAL A 87 -5.78 0.25 5.14
CA VAL A 87 -4.72 -0.78 5.04
C VAL A 87 -5.32 -2.15 4.82
N ARG A 88 -6.41 -2.49 5.52
CA ARG A 88 -7.14 -3.75 5.31
C ARG A 88 -7.60 -3.92 3.86
N ILE A 89 -8.22 -2.90 3.28
CA ILE A 89 -8.72 -2.95 1.90
C ILE A 89 -7.55 -3.12 0.91
N LEU A 90 -6.50 -2.31 1.07
CA LEU A 90 -5.31 -2.40 0.20
C LEU A 90 -4.58 -3.73 0.31
N ALA A 91 -4.47 -4.29 1.52
CA ALA A 91 -3.87 -5.60 1.74
C ALA A 91 -4.67 -6.70 1.03
N ILE A 92 -6.01 -6.68 1.14
CA ILE A 92 -6.87 -7.64 0.44
C ILE A 92 -6.72 -7.47 -1.08
N LEU A 93 -6.73 -6.23 -1.58
CA LEU A 93 -6.60 -5.96 -3.00
C LEU A 93 -5.27 -6.49 -3.56
N ARG A 94 -4.14 -6.15 -2.91
CA ARG A 94 -2.82 -6.67 -3.28
C ARG A 94 -2.71 -8.19 -3.15
N SER A 95 -3.39 -8.80 -2.18
CA SER A 95 -3.44 -10.25 -2.08
C SER A 95 -4.16 -10.87 -3.28
N GLY A 96 -5.25 -10.24 -3.74
CA GLY A 96 -5.94 -10.61 -4.97
C GLY A 96 -5.04 -10.54 -6.19
N ASP A 97 -4.27 -9.45 -6.33
CA ASP A 97 -3.32 -9.27 -7.44
C ASP A 97 -2.24 -10.36 -7.46
N GLY A 98 -1.70 -10.71 -6.29
CA GLY A 98 -0.71 -11.79 -6.18
C GLY A 98 -1.28 -13.17 -6.49
N PHE A 99 -2.50 -13.48 -6.01
CA PHE A 99 -3.17 -14.73 -6.36
C PHE A 99 -3.53 -14.81 -7.86
N LEU A 100 -3.95 -13.70 -8.47
CA LEU A 100 -4.23 -13.61 -9.90
C LEU A 100 -2.94 -13.87 -10.71
N ALA A 101 -1.83 -13.26 -10.32
CA ALA A 101 -0.54 -13.48 -10.95
C ALA A 101 -0.09 -14.94 -10.84
N GLU A 102 -0.22 -15.56 -9.65
CA GLU A 102 0.08 -16.98 -9.43
C GLU A 102 -0.87 -17.92 -10.19
N GLY A 103 -2.14 -17.56 -10.35
CA GLY A 103 -3.14 -18.38 -11.04
C GLY A 103 -3.14 -18.26 -12.56
N SER A 104 -2.49 -17.23 -13.12
CA SER A 104 -2.47 -16.96 -14.56
C SER A 104 -1.20 -17.47 -15.28
N ILE A 105 -0.28 -18.12 -14.55
CA ILE A 105 0.88 -18.77 -15.18
C ILE A 105 0.45 -20.05 -15.91
N PRO A 106 1.12 -20.43 -17.02
CA PRO A 106 0.85 -21.70 -17.67
C PRO A 106 1.22 -22.86 -16.72
N PRO A 107 0.46 -23.99 -16.76
CA PRO A 107 0.74 -25.14 -15.93
C PRO A 107 2.12 -25.75 -16.26
N THR A 108 2.78 -26.28 -15.24
CA THR A 108 4.08 -26.94 -15.33
C THR A 108 3.99 -28.34 -14.71
N ASP A 109 5.03 -29.16 -14.83
CA ASP A 109 5.07 -30.48 -14.19
C ASP A 109 4.94 -30.40 -12.65
N GLU A 110 5.31 -29.26 -12.06
CA GLU A 110 5.25 -29.01 -10.61
C GLU A 110 3.94 -28.36 -10.16
N VAL A 111 3.27 -27.62 -11.04
CA VAL A 111 2.05 -26.85 -10.71
C VAL A 111 0.89 -27.30 -11.57
N THR A 112 -0.06 -28.00 -10.93
CA THR A 112 -1.24 -28.56 -11.60
C THR A 112 -2.26 -27.47 -11.96
N GLN A 113 -3.08 -27.72 -12.99
CA GLN A 113 -4.19 -26.84 -13.36
C GLN A 113 -5.14 -26.58 -12.20
N GLU A 114 -5.43 -27.60 -11.38
CA GLU A 114 -6.31 -27.46 -10.21
C GLU A 114 -5.74 -26.47 -9.18
N ALA A 115 -4.43 -26.47 -8.98
CA ALA A 115 -3.78 -25.51 -8.09
C ALA A 115 -3.91 -24.07 -8.64
N LEU A 116 -3.73 -23.89 -9.95
CA LEU A 116 -3.91 -22.58 -10.61
C LEU A 116 -5.36 -22.10 -10.51
N ASP A 117 -6.32 -22.98 -10.75
CA ASP A 117 -7.75 -22.67 -10.63
C ASP A 117 -8.12 -22.27 -9.20
N GLN A 118 -7.50 -22.90 -8.19
CA GLN A 118 -7.68 -22.51 -6.80
C GLN A 118 -7.14 -21.11 -6.52
N LYS A 119 -5.99 -20.75 -7.09
CA LYS A 119 -5.43 -19.38 -6.97
C LYS A 119 -6.35 -18.34 -7.61
N LEU A 120 -6.92 -18.63 -8.77
CA LEU A 120 -7.91 -17.75 -9.41
C LEU A 120 -9.18 -17.59 -8.55
N LYS A 121 -9.64 -18.66 -7.89
CA LYS A 121 -10.77 -18.57 -6.93
C LYS A 121 -10.42 -17.70 -5.72
N ASP A 122 -9.22 -17.85 -5.18
CA ASP A 122 -8.75 -17.06 -4.03
C ASP A 122 -8.63 -15.56 -4.41
N ALA A 123 -8.17 -15.27 -5.63
CA ALA A 123 -8.15 -13.92 -6.18
C ALA A 123 -9.57 -13.32 -6.30
N ALA A 124 -10.51 -14.05 -6.90
CA ALA A 124 -11.90 -13.62 -7.01
C ALA A 124 -12.54 -13.36 -5.64
N ALA A 125 -12.27 -14.22 -4.66
CA ALA A 125 -12.74 -14.05 -3.29
C ALA A 125 -12.17 -12.78 -2.64
N ALA A 126 -10.89 -12.49 -2.86
CA ALA A 126 -10.24 -11.27 -2.35
C ALA A 126 -10.88 -10.00 -2.93
N TYR A 127 -11.04 -9.91 -4.26
CA TYR A 127 -11.67 -8.75 -4.89
C TYR A 127 -13.14 -8.59 -4.48
N SER A 128 -13.90 -9.69 -4.42
CA SER A 128 -15.29 -9.67 -3.93
C SER A 128 -15.38 -9.18 -2.49
N LYS A 129 -14.40 -9.56 -1.65
CA LYS A 129 -14.31 -9.07 -0.27
C LYS A 129 -14.08 -7.56 -0.23
N VAL A 130 -13.25 -6.98 -1.10
CA VAL A 130 -13.11 -5.52 -1.22
C VAL A 130 -14.47 -4.86 -1.50
N LEU A 131 -15.23 -5.37 -2.47
CA LEU A 131 -16.56 -4.83 -2.85
C LEU A 131 -17.60 -4.90 -1.73
N SER A 132 -17.45 -5.83 -0.79
CA SER A 132 -18.28 -5.93 0.42
C SER A 132 -17.84 -5.00 1.55
N LEU A 133 -16.55 -4.67 1.62
CA LEU A 133 -15.97 -3.83 2.69
C LEU A 133 -16.12 -2.33 2.43
N THR A 134 -16.21 -1.91 1.16
CA THR A 134 -16.24 -0.50 0.81
C THR A 134 -17.15 -0.19 -0.38
N LYS A 135 -17.57 1.08 -0.46
CA LYS A 135 -18.28 1.69 -1.59
C LYS A 135 -17.51 2.88 -2.18
N VAL A 136 -16.27 3.08 -1.73
CA VAL A 136 -15.35 4.08 -2.26
C VAL A 136 -15.03 3.70 -3.73
N PRO A 137 -15.32 4.57 -4.71
CA PRO A 137 -15.28 4.16 -6.12
C PRO A 137 -13.88 3.75 -6.60
N GLU A 138 -12.80 4.32 -6.05
CA GLU A 138 -11.41 3.99 -6.39
C GLU A 138 -11.10 2.52 -6.10
N PHE A 139 -11.48 2.01 -4.92
CA PHE A 139 -11.29 0.60 -4.58
C PHE A 139 -12.25 -0.30 -5.33
N THR A 140 -13.46 0.19 -5.58
CA THR A 140 -14.48 -0.54 -6.34
C THR A 140 -14.01 -0.78 -7.77
N ALA A 141 -13.52 0.26 -8.45
CA ALA A 141 -13.04 0.17 -9.82
C ALA A 141 -11.86 -0.80 -9.96
N ASN A 142 -10.87 -0.71 -9.07
CA ASN A 142 -9.73 -1.64 -9.08
C ASN A 142 -10.15 -3.09 -8.79
N ALA A 143 -11.04 -3.33 -7.82
CA ALA A 143 -11.53 -4.68 -7.54
C ALA A 143 -12.33 -5.27 -8.72
N GLN A 144 -13.12 -4.46 -9.42
CA GLN A 144 -13.85 -4.88 -10.62
C GLN A 144 -12.90 -5.20 -11.79
N LEU A 145 -11.84 -4.42 -11.98
CA LEU A 145 -10.77 -4.78 -12.94
C LEU A 145 -10.14 -6.14 -12.62
N GLY A 146 -9.86 -6.39 -11.33
CA GLY A 146 -9.32 -7.68 -10.87
C GLY A 146 -10.27 -8.85 -11.14
N LEU A 147 -11.56 -8.70 -10.87
CA LEU A 147 -12.58 -9.70 -11.19
C LEU A 147 -12.71 -9.94 -12.70
N ALA A 148 -12.63 -8.88 -13.51
CA ALA A 148 -12.63 -8.99 -14.96
C ALA A 148 -11.43 -9.82 -15.45
N ALA A 149 -10.23 -9.56 -14.92
CA ALA A 149 -9.03 -10.30 -15.26
C ALA A 149 -9.10 -11.77 -14.81
N VAL A 150 -9.68 -12.07 -13.64
CA VAL A 150 -9.93 -13.47 -13.23
C VAL A 150 -10.88 -14.16 -14.22
N ALA A 151 -11.95 -13.49 -14.65
CA ALA A 151 -12.88 -14.04 -15.63
C ALA A 151 -12.24 -14.24 -17.01
N GLU A 152 -11.37 -13.33 -17.46
CA GLU A 152 -10.56 -13.51 -18.68
C GLU A 152 -9.68 -14.76 -18.56
N SER A 153 -8.95 -14.94 -17.45
CA SER A 153 -8.11 -16.13 -17.23
C SER A 153 -8.93 -17.44 -17.21
N GLN A 154 -10.21 -17.37 -16.88
CA GLN A 154 -11.14 -18.50 -16.89
C GLN A 154 -11.90 -18.67 -18.23
N SER A 155 -11.60 -17.85 -19.23
CA SER A 155 -12.31 -17.80 -20.51
C SER A 155 -13.82 -17.52 -20.38
N ASP A 156 -14.25 -16.86 -19.29
CA ASP A 156 -15.62 -16.37 -19.12
C ASP A 156 -15.72 -14.91 -19.63
N TRP A 157 -15.72 -14.77 -20.95
CA TRP A 157 -15.68 -13.47 -21.63
C TRP A 157 -16.90 -12.60 -21.32
N ALA A 158 -18.06 -13.23 -21.09
CA ALA A 158 -19.29 -12.52 -20.75
C ALA A 158 -19.20 -11.90 -19.35
N ALA A 159 -18.71 -12.66 -18.35
CA ALA A 159 -18.48 -12.13 -17.02
C ALA A 159 -17.38 -11.06 -17.03
N ALA A 160 -16.28 -11.28 -17.76
CA ALA A 160 -15.19 -10.32 -17.88
C ALA A 160 -15.69 -8.96 -18.38
N LYS A 161 -16.48 -8.95 -19.47
CA LYS A 161 -17.10 -7.73 -19.99
C LYS A 161 -17.98 -7.04 -18.94
N GLY A 162 -18.84 -7.79 -18.25
CA GLY A 162 -19.72 -7.24 -17.22
C GLY A 162 -18.97 -6.63 -16.03
N TYR A 163 -17.80 -7.17 -15.67
CA TYR A 163 -16.94 -6.57 -14.65
C TYR A 163 -16.19 -5.33 -15.15
N TYR A 164 -15.72 -5.31 -16.40
CA TYR A 164 -15.13 -4.09 -16.98
C TYR A 164 -16.14 -2.94 -17.07
N GLU A 165 -17.39 -3.21 -17.46
CA GLU A 165 -18.45 -2.20 -17.49
C GLU A 165 -18.71 -1.62 -16.07
N GLN A 166 -18.71 -2.48 -15.05
CA GLN A 166 -18.80 -2.02 -13.65
C GLN A 166 -17.58 -1.21 -13.21
N ALA A 167 -16.37 -1.58 -13.66
CA ALA A 167 -15.15 -0.84 -13.39
C ALA A 167 -15.21 0.57 -14.01
N ILE A 168 -15.71 0.70 -15.25
CA ILE A 168 -15.92 2.00 -15.93
C ILE A 168 -16.89 2.88 -15.14
N LEU A 169 -18.03 2.33 -14.71
CA LEU A 169 -19.00 3.09 -13.89
C LEU A 169 -18.39 3.61 -12.59
N ALA A 170 -17.62 2.76 -11.89
CA ALA A 170 -16.93 3.17 -10.66
C ALA A 170 -15.80 4.18 -10.94
N ALA A 171 -15.08 4.05 -12.04
CA ALA A 171 -14.03 4.97 -12.46
C ALA A 171 -14.58 6.35 -12.81
N ASP A 172 -15.71 6.42 -13.52
CA ASP A 172 -16.39 7.69 -13.84
C ASP A 172 -16.82 8.44 -12.57
N LEU A 173 -17.29 7.72 -11.54
CA LEU A 173 -17.68 8.34 -10.26
C LEU A 173 -16.51 8.94 -9.47
N ALA A 174 -15.28 8.43 -9.66
CA ALA A 174 -14.07 8.95 -9.02
C ALA A 174 -13.14 9.71 -10.00
N GLU A 175 -13.61 10.02 -11.21
CA GLU A 175 -12.85 10.72 -12.25
C GLU A 175 -11.49 10.04 -12.59
N LEU A 176 -11.47 8.70 -12.60
CA LEU A 176 -10.27 7.88 -12.84
C LEU A 176 -10.10 7.54 -14.32
N THR A 177 -9.75 8.53 -15.14
CA THR A 177 -9.66 8.39 -16.61
C THR A 177 -8.80 7.20 -17.07
N ALA A 178 -7.65 6.97 -16.43
CA ALA A 178 -6.75 5.87 -16.84
C ALA A 178 -7.38 4.48 -16.65
N ILE A 179 -8.13 4.27 -15.57
CA ILE A 179 -8.82 2.98 -15.31
C ILE A 179 -9.95 2.76 -16.31
N LYS A 180 -10.68 3.83 -16.62
CA LYS A 180 -11.74 3.79 -17.62
C LYS A 180 -11.20 3.42 -19.00
N GLU A 181 -10.19 4.14 -19.48
CA GLU A 181 -9.55 3.87 -20.78
C GLU A 181 -8.99 2.45 -20.86
N GLN A 182 -8.37 1.97 -19.77
CA GLN A 182 -7.90 0.59 -19.68
C GLN A 182 -9.04 -0.43 -19.83
N ALA A 183 -10.16 -0.23 -19.13
CA ALA A 183 -11.31 -1.13 -19.19
C ALA A 183 -11.99 -1.11 -20.57
N GLU A 184 -12.17 0.08 -21.17
CA GLU A 184 -12.73 0.24 -22.52
C GLU A 184 -11.86 -0.47 -23.56
N ALA A 185 -10.55 -0.23 -23.53
CA ALA A 185 -9.61 -0.89 -24.43
C ALA A 185 -9.63 -2.43 -24.27
N ARG A 186 -9.81 -2.93 -23.03
CA ARG A 186 -9.94 -4.37 -22.79
C ARG A 186 -11.23 -4.94 -23.35
N ILE A 187 -12.37 -4.26 -23.18
CA ILE A 187 -13.65 -4.66 -23.78
C ILE A 187 -13.54 -4.76 -25.31
N GLU A 188 -12.85 -3.82 -25.96
CA GLU A 188 -12.62 -3.84 -27.41
C GLU A 188 -11.72 -5.00 -27.88
N LEU A 189 -10.83 -5.48 -27.01
CA LEU A 189 -9.94 -6.62 -27.27
C LEU A 189 -10.62 -7.97 -27.03
N LEU A 190 -11.66 -8.04 -26.18
CA LEU A 190 -12.35 -9.31 -25.84
C LEU A 190 -12.74 -10.15 -27.08
N PRO A 191 -13.36 -9.60 -28.14
CA PRO A 191 -13.72 -10.40 -29.32
C PRO A 191 -12.50 -10.95 -30.08
N GLN A 192 -11.35 -10.27 -30.00
CA GLN A 192 -10.13 -10.68 -30.67
C GLN A 192 -9.47 -11.85 -29.93
N ILE A 193 -9.46 -11.81 -28.59
CA ILE A 193 -8.89 -12.88 -27.77
C ILE A 193 -9.81 -14.10 -27.65
N GLU A 194 -11.14 -13.91 -27.76
CA GLU A 194 -12.10 -15.01 -27.84
C GLU A 194 -11.93 -15.82 -29.13
N SER A 195 -11.49 -15.17 -30.21
CA SER A 195 -11.26 -15.85 -31.48
C SER A 195 -10.11 -16.84 -31.35
N LYS A 196 -10.38 -18.10 -31.71
CA LYS A 196 -9.38 -19.17 -31.66
C LYS A 196 -8.20 -18.80 -32.56
N ILE A 197 -7.00 -18.77 -31.99
CA ILE A 197 -5.77 -18.60 -32.76
C ILE A 197 -5.62 -19.81 -33.69
N GLU A 198 -5.91 -19.60 -34.97
CA GLU A 198 -5.59 -20.57 -36.01
C GLU A 198 -4.12 -20.40 -36.38
N PHE A 199 -3.28 -21.34 -35.94
CA PHE A 199 -1.92 -21.41 -36.44
C PHE A 199 -1.96 -21.73 -37.93
N ALA A 200 -1.20 -20.97 -38.73
CA ALA A 200 -1.03 -21.28 -40.14
C ALA A 200 -0.61 -22.76 -40.29
N PRO A 201 -1.13 -23.49 -41.29
CA PRO A 201 -0.73 -24.87 -41.53
C PRO A 201 0.79 -24.90 -41.67
N GLU A 202 1.40 -25.83 -40.95
CA GLU A 202 2.85 -26.02 -40.92
C GLU A 202 3.34 -26.20 -42.36
N THR A 203 3.79 -25.10 -42.95
CA THR A 203 4.30 -25.11 -44.31
C THR A 203 5.60 -25.87 -44.21
N ALA A 204 5.68 -27.03 -44.88
CA ALA A 204 6.83 -27.92 -44.83
C ALA A 204 8.10 -27.08 -44.84
N LEU A 205 8.80 -27.05 -43.70
CA LEU A 205 10.03 -26.31 -43.55
C LEU A 205 10.91 -26.70 -44.74
N PRO A 206 11.49 -25.74 -45.49
CA PRO A 206 12.43 -26.08 -46.54
C PRO A 206 13.46 -27.00 -45.91
N THR A 207 13.60 -28.20 -46.45
CA THR A 207 14.58 -29.19 -45.99
C THR A 207 15.93 -28.49 -46.11
N MET A 208 16.43 -27.94 -45.02
CA MET A 208 17.77 -27.40 -44.98
C MET A 208 18.66 -28.60 -45.26
N GLY A 209 19.29 -28.60 -46.44
CA GLY A 209 20.24 -29.62 -46.82
C GLY A 209 21.21 -29.81 -45.66
N THR A 210 21.41 -31.06 -45.25
CA THR A 210 22.30 -31.44 -44.16
C THR A 210 23.60 -30.66 -44.32
N PRO A 211 23.95 -29.75 -43.40
CA PRO A 211 25.22 -29.03 -43.50
C PRO A 211 26.34 -30.07 -43.49
N ASP A 212 27.18 -30.02 -44.52
CA ASP A 212 28.31 -30.92 -44.69
C ASP A 212 29.23 -30.80 -43.47
N ALA A 213 29.33 -31.88 -42.70
CA ALA A 213 29.95 -31.93 -41.38
C ALA A 213 31.49 -31.97 -41.43
N THR A 214 32.11 -31.23 -42.36
CA THR A 214 33.55 -31.37 -42.67
C THR A 214 34.42 -30.18 -42.24
N ALA A 215 33.88 -29.13 -41.61
CA ALA A 215 34.71 -28.05 -41.06
C ALA A 215 34.66 -28.03 -39.53
N ALA A 216 35.64 -28.68 -38.90
CA ALA A 216 35.90 -28.53 -37.47
C ALA A 216 36.16 -27.05 -37.13
N PRO A 217 35.47 -26.46 -36.14
CA PRO A 217 35.73 -25.09 -35.71
C PRO A 217 37.13 -25.01 -35.08
N THR A 218 37.99 -24.19 -35.68
CA THR A 218 39.27 -23.83 -35.08
C THR A 218 38.99 -22.98 -33.85
N LYS A 219 39.39 -23.50 -32.69
CA LYS A 219 39.24 -22.89 -31.37
C LYS A 219 40.14 -21.65 -31.28
N THR A 220 39.60 -20.46 -31.58
CA THR A 220 40.33 -19.21 -31.32
C THR A 220 39.36 -18.08 -30.98
N ALA A 221 39.13 -17.89 -29.70
CA ALA A 221 38.93 -16.56 -29.12
C ALA A 221 39.15 -16.65 -27.60
N THR A 222 40.27 -16.08 -27.18
CA THR A 222 40.60 -15.72 -25.81
C THR A 222 39.45 -14.90 -25.20
N PRO A 223 39.00 -15.18 -23.97
CA PRO A 223 38.04 -14.32 -23.29
C PRO A 223 38.66 -12.94 -23.09
N ALA A 224 38.03 -11.91 -23.65
CA ALA A 224 38.32 -10.54 -23.31
C ALA A 224 37.90 -10.33 -21.85
N ASP A 225 38.87 -9.96 -21.02
CA ASP A 225 38.72 -9.51 -19.65
C ASP A 225 37.59 -8.48 -19.58
N THR A 226 36.45 -8.88 -19.02
CA THR A 226 35.36 -7.96 -18.70
C THR A 226 35.82 -7.20 -17.46
N THR A 227 36.35 -6.01 -17.72
CA THR A 227 36.73 -5.03 -16.71
C THR A 227 35.51 -4.79 -15.81
N ALA A 228 35.66 -5.17 -14.54
CA ALA A 228 34.66 -4.96 -13.51
C ALA A 228 34.25 -3.49 -13.48
N SER A 229 32.95 -3.25 -13.63
CA SER A 229 32.35 -1.95 -13.34
C SER A 229 32.61 -1.63 -11.86
N PRO A 230 33.26 -0.50 -11.52
CA PRO A 230 33.53 -0.14 -10.14
C PRO A 230 32.20 0.02 -9.41
N ALA A 231 32.08 -0.67 -8.27
CA ALA A 231 30.95 -0.51 -7.37
C ALA A 231 30.76 0.98 -7.02
N PRO A 232 29.51 1.48 -6.98
CA PRO A 232 29.25 2.84 -6.53
C PRO A 232 29.79 2.99 -5.10
N ILE A 233 30.69 3.95 -4.93
CA ILE A 233 31.18 4.37 -3.61
C ILE A 233 29.96 4.95 -2.89
N ILE A 234 29.41 4.20 -1.93
CA ILE A 234 28.43 4.71 -0.98
C ILE A 234 29.22 5.61 -0.03
N GLU A 235 29.12 6.92 -0.26
CA GLU A 235 29.64 7.93 0.64
C GLU A 235 28.92 7.79 2.00
N PRO A 236 29.64 7.51 3.10
CA PRO A 236 29.02 7.38 4.41
C PRO A 236 28.41 8.74 4.81
N ALA A 237 27.12 8.72 5.12
CA ALA A 237 26.42 9.87 5.67
C ALA A 237 27.20 10.42 6.89
N PRO A 238 27.38 11.75 7.00
CA PRO A 238 28.08 12.34 8.13
C PRO A 238 27.35 11.98 9.42
N ALA A 239 28.09 11.39 10.36
CA ALA A 239 27.63 11.16 11.71
C ALA A 239 27.27 12.52 12.34
N GLU A 240 25.98 12.75 12.52
CA GLU A 240 25.47 13.87 13.29
C GLU A 240 25.78 13.58 14.76
N ASN A 241 26.84 14.22 15.27
CA ASN A 241 27.19 14.22 16.68
C ASN A 241 26.00 14.72 17.51
N GLN A 242 25.46 13.84 18.37
CA GLN A 242 24.71 14.23 19.56
C GLN A 242 25.65 14.30 20.76
#